data_AF-A0A850SDJ7-F1
#
_entry.id   AF-A0A850SDJ7-F1
#
_cell.length_a   1.000
_cell.length_b   1.000
_cell.length_c   1.000
_cell.angle_alpha   90.00
_cell.angle_beta   90.00
_cell.angle_gamma   90.00
#
_symmetry.space_group_name_H-M   'P 1'
#
loop_
_entity.id
_entity.type
_entity.pdbx_description
1 polymer ?
#
loop_
_entity_poly.entity_id
_entity_poly.type
_entity_poly.pdbx_seq_one_letter_code
_entity_poly.pdbx_strand_id
1 'polypeptide(L)' 'MIVKNTDPYKMKKCTKCKRDIALNEKYFAYPLSLQQMCLPCAKEEIPKTIESLQKDLEKIKSG' A
#
# COMPACT_ATOMS: atom_id res chain seq x y z
N MET A 1 -1.41 -5.46 3.81
CA MET A 1 -0.67 -6.64 4.31
C MET A 1 0.82 -6.44 4.06
N ILE A 2 1.67 -6.84 4.99
CA ILE A 2 3.13 -6.81 4.77
C ILE A 2 3.52 -8.13 4.08
N VAL A 3 4.18 -8.02 2.93
CA VAL A 3 4.61 -9.15 2.09
C VAL A 3 6.11 -9.01 1.82
N LYS A 4 6.82 -10.13 1.69
CA LYS A 4 8.22 -10.14 1.23
C LYS A 4 8.25 -10.40 -0.27
N ASN A 5 9.03 -9.63 -1.02
CA ASN A 5 9.26 -9.93 -2.43
C ASN A 5 10.12 -11.19 -2.54
N THR A 6 9.52 -12.29 -3.00
CA THR A 6 10.20 -13.58 -3.20
C THR A 6 10.24 -13.99 -4.67
N ASP A 7 9.72 -13.14 -5.57
CA ASP A 7 9.59 -13.44 -6.99
C ASP A 7 10.71 -12.73 -7.78
N PRO A 8 11.73 -13.47 -8.27
CA PRO A 8 12.84 -12.88 -9.00
C PRO A 8 12.48 -12.47 -10.43
N TYR A 9 11.34 -12.94 -10.97
CA TYR A 9 10.91 -12.67 -12.34
C TYR A 9 9.92 -11.52 -12.43
N LYS A 10 9.25 -11.19 -11.33
CA LYS A 10 8.24 -10.14 -11.28
C LYS A 10 8.80 -8.86 -10.68
N MET A 11 9.00 -7.84 -11.51
CA MET A 11 9.31 -6.50 -11.02
C MET A 11 8.16 -5.98 -10.15
N LYS A 12 8.51 -5.64 -8.91
CA LYS A 12 7.59 -5.04 -7.92
C LYS A 12 7.98 -3.57 -7.80
N LYS A 13 7.02 -2.67 -7.94
CA LYS A 13 7.27 -1.23 -7.96
C LYS A 13 6.35 -0.51 -6.99
N CYS A 14 6.92 0.40 -6.20
CA CYS A 14 6.16 1.25 -5.31
C CYS A 14 5.27 2.18 -6.13
N THR A 15 3.96 2.14 -5.92
CA THR A 15 3.00 3.00 -6.65
C THR A 15 3.20 4.48 -6.34
N LYS A 16 3.73 4.83 -5.16
CA LYS A 16 3.95 6.21 -4.69
C LYS A 16 5.25 6.81 -5.24
N CYS A 17 6.40 6.32 -4.82
CA CYS A 17 7.71 6.90 -5.19
C CYS A 17 8.31 6.30 -6.47
N LYS A 18 7.62 5.35 -7.11
CA LYS A 18 8.07 4.67 -8.34
C LYS A 18 9.43 3.98 -8.22
N ARG A 19 9.94 3.74 -7.01
CA ARG A 19 11.14 2.91 -6.82
C ARG A 19 10.79 1.43 -6.96
N ASP A 20 11.75 0.67 -7.43
CA ASP A 20 11.64 -0.78 -7.44
C ASP A 20 11.77 -1.34 -6.02
N ILE A 21 11.06 -2.43 -5.77
CA ILE A 21 11.07 -3.19 -4.51
C ILE A 21 11.94 -4.41 -4.78
N ALA A 22 13.13 -4.43 -4.18
CA ALA A 22 14.14 -5.43 -4.48
C ALA A 22 13.70 -6.84 -4.09
N LEU A 23 14.33 -7.86 -4.67
CA LEU A 23 14.18 -9.24 -4.19
C LEU A 23 14.56 -9.31 -2.71
N ASN A 24 13.81 -10.07 -1.93
CA ASN A 24 13.87 -10.17 -0.48
C ASN A 24 13.46 -8.92 0.31
N GLU A 25 13.08 -7.82 -0.33
CA GLU A 25 12.59 -6.64 0.36
C GLU A 25 11.14 -6.81 0.83
N LYS A 26 10.82 -6.34 2.04
CA LYS A 26 9.44 -6.29 2.53
C LYS A 26 8.73 -5.05 1.99
N TYR A 27 7.47 -5.20 1.63
CA TYR A 27 6.63 -4.12 1.13
C TYR A 27 5.19 -4.29 1.62
N PHE A 28 4.40 -3.23 1.51
CA PHE A 28 2.97 -3.25 1.80
C PHE A 28 2.18 -3.51 0.50
N ALA A 29 1.32 -4.52 0.52
CA ALA A 29 0.33 -4.77 -0.52
C ALA A 29 -1.07 -4.44 0.02
N TYR A 30 -1.84 -3.66 -0.74
CA TYR A 30 -3.23 -3.43 -0.40
C TYR A 30 -4.03 -4.73 -0.62
N PRO A 31 -4.86 -5.19 0.34
CA PRO A 31 -5.55 -6.48 0.21
C PRO A 31 -6.53 -6.56 -0.97
N LEU A 32 -7.13 -5.43 -1.35
CA LEU A 32 -8.19 -5.35 -2.36
C LEU A 32 -7.75 -4.63 -3.63
N SER A 33 -6.47 -4.31 -3.77
CA SER A 33 -5.94 -3.71 -4.99
C SER A 33 -4.60 -4.31 -5.36
N LEU A 34 -4.27 -4.28 -6.65
CA LEU A 34 -2.95 -4.70 -7.13
C LEU A 34 -1.84 -3.69 -6.76
N GLN A 35 -2.16 -2.67 -5.97
CA GLN A 35 -1.22 -1.64 -5.56
C GLN A 35 -0.26 -2.15 -4.49
N GLN A 36 1.00 -1.80 -4.67
CA GLN A 36 2.10 -2.19 -3.82
C GLN A 36 2.91 -0.95 -3.48
N MET A 37 3.34 -0.85 -2.23
CA MET A 37 4.02 0.32 -1.72
C MET A 37 5.19 -0.11 -0.87
N CYS A 38 6.34 0.56 -1.02
CA CYS A 38 7.45 0.32 -0.12
C CYS A 38 7.09 0.77 1.31
N LEU A 39 7.72 0.17 2.32
CA LEU A 39 7.37 0.45 3.72
C LEU A 39 7.48 1.93 4.12
N PRO A 40 8.49 2.72 3.66
CA PRO A 40 8.55 4.15 3.94
C PRO A 40 7.33 4.92 3.45
N CYS A 41 6.95 4.73 2.18
CA CYS A 41 5.75 5.38 1.63
C CYS A 41 4.47 4.87 2.31
N ALA A 42 4.41 3.58 2.64
CA ALA A 42 3.24 3.01 3.32
C ALA A 42 3.04 3.65 4.71
N LYS A 43 4.12 3.93 5.43
CA LYS A 43 4.08 4.62 6.73
C LYS A 43 3.43 6.01 6.64
N GLU A 44 3.60 6.70 5.51
CA GLU A 44 3.03 8.04 5.28
C GLU A 44 1.61 7.99 4.71
N GLU A 45 1.31 7.03 3.82
CA GLU A 45 0.05 7.02 3.06
C GLU A 45 -1.07 6.23 3.76
N ILE A 46 -0.75 5.22 4.58
CA ILE A 46 -1.76 4.45 5.32
C ILE A 46 -2.61 5.35 6.24
N PRO A 47 -2.04 6.26 7.06
CA PRO A 47 -2.84 7.13 7.92
C PRO A 47 -3.81 8.02 7.14
N LYS A 48 -3.34 8.62 6.04
CA LYS A 48 -4.19 9.45 5.15
C LYS A 48 -5.33 8.65 4.55
N THR A 49 -5.04 7.41 4.13
CA THR A 49 -6.05 6.49 3.60
C THR A 49 -7.11 6.16 4.66
N ILE A 50 -6.68 5.88 5.89
CA ILE A 50 -7.59 5.60 7.02
C ILE A 50 -8.50 6.80 7.29
N GLU A 51 -7.94 8.01 7.35
CA GLU A 51 -8.72 9.23 7.58
C GLU A 51 -9.79 9.44 6.50
N SER A 52 -9.43 9.25 5.23
CA SER A 52 -10.39 9.33 4.12
C SER A 52 -11.51 8.30 4.24
N LEU A 53 -11.15 7.04 4.52
CA LEU A 53 -12.12 5.96 4.67
C LEU A 53 -13.05 6.19 5.88
N GLN A 54 -12.53 6.74 6.98
CA GLN A 54 -13.35 7.13 8.13
C GLN A 54 -14.35 8.23 7.76
N LYS A 55 -13.92 9.28 7.05
CA LYS A 55 -14.83 10.35 6.58
C LYS A 55 -15.94 9.81 5.68
N ASP A 56 -15.60 8.91 4.77
CA ASP A 56 -16.60 8.33 3.87
C ASP A 56 -17.56 7.39 4.61
N LEU A 57 -17.06 6.64 5.60
CA LEU A 57 -17.91 5.83 6.48
C LEU A 57 -18.90 6.69 7.29
N GLU A 58 -18.46 7.84 7.81
CA GLU A 58 -19.35 8.75 8.54
C GLU A 58 -20.43 9.34 7.63
N LYS A 59 -20.09 9.71 6.37
CA LYS A 59 -21.09 10.13 5.38
C LYS A 59 -22.15 9.06 5.15
N ILE A 60 -21.74 7.80 5.01
CA ILE A 60 -22.64 6.65 4.83
C ILE A 60 -23.57 6.47 6.04
N LYS A 61 -23.08 6.70 7.26
CA LYS A 61 -23.92 6.61 8.46
C LYS A 61 -24.90 7.79 8.61
N SER A 62 -24.54 8.95 8.07
CA SER A 62 -25.32 10.19 8.19
C SER A 62 -26.37 10.40 7.08
N GLY A 63 -26.35 9.59 6.03
CA GLY A 63 -27.30 9.65 4.90
C GLY A 63 -28.21 8.44 4.87
#